data_AF-X0VSF8-F1
#
_entry.id   AF-X0VSF8-F1
#
_cell.length_a   1.000
_cell.length_b   1.000
_cell.length_c   1.000
_cell.angle_alpha   90.00
_cell.angle_beta   90.00
_cell.angle_gamma   90.00
#
_symmetry.space_group_name_H-M   'P 1'
#
loop_
_entity.id
_entity.type
_entity.pdbx_description
1 polymer ?
#
loop_
_entity_poly.entity_id
_entity_poly.type
_entity_poly.pdbx_seq_one_letter_code
_entity_poly.pdbx_strand_id
1 'polypeptide(L)'
;MNEGLIKNWNSVVETSDIVYHLGDFGFGSTPILRELLDRLNGNVILIKGNHDHYDKVRSVFPLLFQSLVLIQNRKYFALFHRPEQVETFYKD
;
A
#
# COMPACT_ATOMS: atom_id res chain seq x y z
N MET A 1 -12.20 15.61 -3.45
CA MET A 1 -11.84 14.25 -3.94
C MET A 1 -11.38 13.37 -2.78
N ASN A 2 -10.34 13.76 -2.04
CA ASN A 2 -9.79 12.99 -0.91
C ASN A 2 -10.86 12.55 0.11
N GLU A 3 -11.76 13.45 0.51
CA GLU A 3 -12.84 13.15 1.47
C GLU A 3 -13.75 11.99 1.04
N GLY A 4 -14.05 11.88 -0.26
CA GLY A 4 -14.86 10.78 -0.77
C GLY A 4 -14.15 9.44 -0.66
N LEU A 5 -12.85 9.41 -0.99
CA LEU A 5 -12.03 8.20 -0.87
C LEU A 5 -11.84 7.78 0.59
N ILE A 6 -11.57 8.75 1.48
CA ILE A 6 -11.42 8.50 2.93
C ILE A 6 -12.72 7.93 3.50
N LYS A 7 -13.87 8.52 3.16
CA LYS A 7 -15.17 8.02 3.62
C LYS A 7 -15.41 6.59 3.14
N ASN A 8 -15.16 6.30 1.87
CA ASN A 8 -15.37 4.96 1.32
C ASN A 8 -14.43 3.93 1.96
N TRP A 9 -13.15 4.29 2.15
CA TRP A 9 -12.17 3.46 2.84
C TRP A 9 -12.62 3.13 4.27
N ASN A 10 -12.91 4.15 5.06
CA ASN A 10 -13.27 3.99 6.47
C ASN A 10 -14.65 3.34 6.67
N SER A 11 -15.47 3.22 5.62
CA SER A 11 -16.73 2.47 5.67
C SER A 11 -16.56 0.95 5.57
N VAL A 12 -15.37 0.48 5.18
CA VAL A 12 -15.06 -0.94 4.97
C VAL A 12 -13.92 -1.42 5.88
N VAL A 13 -12.92 -0.57 6.10
CA VAL A 13 -11.71 -0.91 6.85
C VAL A 13 -11.87 -0.52 8.31
N GLU A 14 -11.70 -1.48 9.20
CA GLU A 14 -11.68 -1.27 10.65
C GLU A 14 -10.27 -0.86 11.10
N THR A 15 -10.16 -0.19 12.25
CA THR A 15 -8.86 0.30 12.76
C THR A 15 -7.85 -0.83 13.04
N SER A 16 -8.33 -2.05 13.31
CA SER A 16 -7.49 -3.22 13.56
C SER A 16 -7.05 -3.97 12.31
N ASP A 17 -7.62 -3.65 11.14
CA ASP A 17 -7.35 -4.39 9.92
C ASP A 17 -5.91 -4.17 9.44
N ILE A 18 -5.43 -5.09 8.60
CA ILE A 18 -4.17 -4.95 7.86
C ILE A 18 -4.52 -4.68 6.41
N VAL A 19 -4.00 -3.59 5.85
CA VAL A 19 -4.26 -3.24 4.45
C VAL A 19 -2.96 -3.28 3.66
N TYR A 20 -2.91 -4.10 2.62
CA TYR A 20 -1.82 -4.14 1.67
C TYR A 20 -2.12 -3.18 0.50
N HIS A 21 -1.49 -2.01 0.49
CA HIS A 21 -1.63 -1.05 -0.60
C HIS A 21 -0.61 -1.34 -1.70
N LEU A 22 -1.08 -1.63 -2.92
CA LEU A 22 -0.23 -2.04 -4.04
C LEU A 22 0.42 -0.85 -4.77
N GLY A 23 0.98 0.09 -4.01
CA GLY A 23 1.79 1.19 -4.54
C GLY A 23 1.01 2.41 -5.01
N ASP A 24 1.76 3.45 -5.33
CA ASP A 24 1.29 4.75 -5.80
C ASP A 24 0.21 5.34 -4.91
N PHE A 25 0.52 5.46 -3.61
CA PHE A 25 -0.44 5.85 -2.58
C PHE A 25 -1.04 7.25 -2.82
N GLY A 26 -0.24 8.19 -3.31
CA GLY A 26 -0.74 9.53 -3.64
C GLY A 26 0.33 10.56 -3.96
N PHE A 27 -0.15 11.68 -4.48
CA PHE A 27 0.65 12.87 -4.78
C PHE A 27 0.75 13.81 -3.57
N GLY A 28 1.77 14.66 -3.57
CA GLY A 28 1.98 15.67 -2.51
C GLY A 28 3.33 15.54 -1.81
N SER A 29 3.54 16.32 -0.75
CA SER A 29 4.73 16.25 0.10
C SER A 29 4.59 15.16 1.16
N THR A 30 5.68 14.82 1.86
CA THR A 30 5.64 13.89 3.00
C THR A 30 4.59 14.26 4.05
N PRO A 31 4.45 15.53 4.49
CA PRO A 31 3.40 15.92 5.44
C PRO A 31 1.98 15.66 4.94
N ILE A 32 1.71 15.95 3.65
CA ILE A 32 0.39 15.72 3.05
C ILE A 32 0.07 14.22 3.03
N LEU A 33 1.03 13.37 2.63
CA LEU A 33 0.82 11.93 2.64
C LEU A 33 0.61 11.37 4.04
N ARG A 34 1.33 11.91 5.03
CA ARG A 34 1.17 11.53 6.44
C ARG A 34 -0.20 11.90 6.97
N GLU A 35 -0.65 13.14 6.73
CA GLU A 35 -1.99 13.58 7.10
C GLU A 35 -3.08 12.71 6.45
N LEU A 36 -2.92 12.35 5.18
CA LEU A 36 -3.86 11.44 4.52
C LEU A 36 -3.84 10.05 5.15
N LEU A 37 -2.67 9.47 5.40
CA LEU A 37 -2.53 8.16 6.01
C LEU A 37 -3.14 8.11 7.42
N ASP A 38 -2.92 9.15 8.24
CA ASP A 38 -3.43 9.24 9.62
C ASP A 38 -4.96 9.31 9.67
N ARG A 39 -5.63 9.62 8.55
CA ARG A 39 -7.09 9.69 8.42
C ARG A 39 -7.73 8.40 7.90
N LEU A 40 -6.92 7.43 7.47
CA LEU A 40 -7.39 6.14 6.98
C LEU A 40 -7.37 5.12 8.12
N ASN A 41 -8.45 4.35 8.26
CA ASN A 41 -8.49 3.22 9.15
C ASN A 41 -7.54 2.10 8.68
N GLY A 42 -7.05 1.31 9.64
CA GLY A 42 -6.25 0.12 9.39
C GLY A 42 -4.74 0.36 9.41
N ASN A 43 -4.02 -0.74 9.51
CA ASN A 43 -2.57 -0.78 9.53
C ASN A 43 -2.06 -0.98 8.10
N VAL A 44 -1.66 0.11 7.44
CA VAL A 44 -1.30 0.09 6.02
C VAL A 44 0.14 -0.37 5.82
N ILE A 45 0.30 -1.43 5.03
CA ILE A 45 1.55 -1.93 4.48
C ILE A 45 1.63 -1.47 3.03
N LEU A 46 2.66 -0.69 2.69
CA LEU A 46 2.86 -0.21 1.33
C LEU A 46 3.78 -1.15 0.54
N ILE A 47 3.30 -1.63 -0.60
CA ILE A 47 4.12 -2.27 -1.62
C ILE A 47 4.50 -1.18 -2.61
N LYS A 48 5.77 -0.80 -2.68
CA LYS A 48 6.24 0.41 -3.35
C LYS A 48 5.87 0.44 -4.83
N GLY A 49 5.15 1.47 -5.24
CA GLY A 49 4.89 1.77 -6.64
C GLY A 49 6.03 2.48 -7.35
N ASN A 50 5.88 2.74 -8.65
CA ASN A 50 6.92 3.43 -9.41
C ASN A 50 6.90 4.96 -9.19
N HIS A 51 5.80 5.53 -8.70
CA HIS A 51 5.73 6.94 -8.32
C HIS A 51 5.98 7.18 -6.81
N ASP A 52 6.12 6.10 -6.04
CA ASP A 52 6.50 6.14 -4.63
C ASP A 52 8.03 6.30 -4.48
N HIS A 53 8.49 7.55 -4.52
CA HIS A 53 9.90 7.88 -4.27
C HIS A 53 10.34 7.40 -2.88
N TYR A 54 11.39 6.59 -2.82
CA TYR A 54 11.76 5.80 -1.65
C TYR A 54 11.92 6.63 -0.37
N ASP A 55 12.72 7.70 -0.41
CA ASP A 55 12.99 8.53 0.77
C ASP A 55 11.72 9.19 1.33
N LYS A 56 10.84 9.61 0.41
CA LYS A 56 9.55 10.19 0.76
C LYS A 56 8.67 9.15 1.44
N VAL A 57 8.40 8.01 0.81
CA VAL A 57 7.44 7.04 1.34
C VAL A 57 7.94 6.27 2.55
N ARG A 58 9.26 6.02 2.66
CA ARG A 58 9.85 5.39 3.86
C ARG A 58 9.65 6.23 5.11
N SER A 59 9.64 7.56 4.97
CA SER A 59 9.36 8.47 6.08
C SER A 59 7.89 8.55 6.47
N VAL A 60 6.97 8.02 5.65
CA VAL A 60 5.51 8.01 5.90
C VAL A 60 5.04 6.63 6.36
N PHE A 61 5.45 5.58 5.67
CA PHE A 61 5.02 4.20 5.87
C PHE A 61 6.10 3.39 6.62
N PRO A 62 5.85 2.98 7.87
CA PRO A 62 6.78 2.14 8.62
C PRO A 62 6.97 0.76 8.00
N LEU A 63 5.93 0.22 7.35
CA LEU A 63 5.93 -1.07 6.67
C LEU A 63 5.91 -0.84 5.16
N LEU A 64 7.10 -0.84 4.55
CA LEU A 64 7.33 -0.59 3.14
C LEU A 64 8.14 -1.74 2.52
N PHE A 65 7.61 -2.33 1.45
CA PHE A 65 8.23 -3.46 0.76
C PHE A 65 8.27 -3.23 -0.74
N GLN A 66 9.24 -3.82 -1.44
CA GLN A 66 9.26 -3.78 -2.91
C GLN A 66 8.26 -4.76 -3.52
N SER A 67 8.05 -5.89 -2.84
CA SER A 67 7.07 -6.93 -3.14
C SER A 67 6.86 -7.79 -1.89
N LEU A 68 5.74 -8.51 -1.83
CA LEU A 68 5.44 -9.47 -0.77
C LEU A 68 4.77 -10.71 -1.34
N VAL A 69 4.96 -11.85 -0.67
CA VAL A 69 4.17 -13.06 -0.92
C VAL A 69 3.42 -13.38 0.36
N LEU A 70 2.11 -13.41 0.27
CA LEU A 70 1.24 -13.82 1.37
C LEU A 70 0.75 -15.24 1.13
N ILE A 71 0.65 -16.01 2.21
CA ILE A 71 0.06 -17.35 2.17
C ILE A 71 -1.22 -17.28 2.99
N GLN A 72 -2.36 -17.48 2.34
CA GLN A 72 -3.65 -17.50 3.00
C GLN A 72 -4.51 -18.61 2.43
N ASN A 73 -5.07 -19.46 3.30
CA ASN A 73 -5.92 -20.58 2.91
C ASN A 73 -5.27 -21.50 1.85
N ARG A 74 -3.98 -21.82 2.02
CA ARG A 74 -3.16 -22.61 1.08
C ARG A 74 -3.02 -22.00 -0.32
N LYS A 75 -3.33 -20.71 -0.48
CA LYS A 75 -3.10 -19.95 -1.70
C LYS A 75 -1.96 -18.96 -1.49
N TYR A 76 -1.15 -18.80 -2.52
CA TYR A 76 -0.10 -17.80 -2.58
C TYR A 76 -0.63 -16.56 -3.28
N PHE A 77 -0.45 -15.40 -2.66
CA PHE A 77 -0.76 -14.10 -3.22
C PHE A 77 0.55 -13.34 -3.35
N ALA A 78 1.02 -13.18 -4.59
CA ALA A 78 2.20 -12.40 -4.89
C ALA A 78 1.77 -10.95 -5.16
N LEU A 79 2.27 -10.02 -4.36
CA LEU A 79 1.86 -8.62 -4.33
C LEU A 79 2.95 -7.75 -4.95
N PHE A 80 2.60 -7.10 -6.05
CA PHE A 80 3.43 -6.17 -6.80
C PHE A 80 2.59 -4.96 -7.20
N HIS A 81 3.24 -3.81 -7.38
CA HIS A 81 2.57 -2.66 -7.99
C HIS A 81 2.45 -2.83 -9.51
N ARG A 82 3.53 -3.24 -10.18
CA ARG A 82 3.58 -3.38 -11.64
C ARG A 82 3.19 -4.82 -12.04
N PRO A 83 2.11 -5.02 -12.81
CA PRO A 83 1.63 -6.35 -13.17
C PRO A 83 2.67 -7.18 -13.95
N GLU A 84 3.55 -6.55 -14.74
CA GLU A 84 4.62 -7.22 -15.48
C GLU A 84 5.67 -7.91 -14.58
N GLN A 85 5.77 -7.52 -13.30
CA GLN A 85 6.69 -8.17 -12.35
C GLN A 85 6.26 -9.62 -12.06
N VAL A 86 4.99 -9.94 -12.31
CA VAL A 86 4.46 -11.31 -12.21
C VAL A 86 5.23 -12.26 -13.13
N GLU A 87 5.57 -11.83 -14.35
CA GLU A 87 6.27 -12.67 -15.31
C GLU A 87 7.67 -13.06 -14.86
N THR A 88 8.33 -12.20 -14.06
CA THR A 88 9.65 -12.47 -13.50
C THR A 88 9.59 -13.29 -12.22
N PHE A 89 8.48 -13.26 -11.50
CA PHE A 89 8.35 -13.89 -10.20
C PHE A 89 8.12 -15.41 -10.27
N TYR A 90 7.46 -15.90 -11.32
CA TYR A 90 7.16 -17.32 -11.51
C TYR A 90 8.17 -18.05 -12.42
N LYS A 91 9.30 -17.41 -12.77
CA LYS A 91 10.26 -17.94 -13.75
C LYS A 91 11.39 -18.80 -13.18
N ASP A 92 11.33 -19.17 -11.90
CA ASP A 92 12.19 -20.20 -11.30
C ASP A 92 11.38 -21.42 -10.86
#